data_AF-A0A0B0VQ66-F1
#
_entry.id   AF-A0A0B0VQ66-F1
#
_cell.length_a   1.000
_cell.length_b   1.000
_cell.length_c   1.000
_cell.angle_alpha   90.00
_cell.angle_beta   90.00
_cell.angle_gamma   90.00
#
_symmetry.space_group_name_H-M   'P 1'
#
loop_
_entity.id
_entity.type
_entity.pdbx_description
1 polymer ?
#
loop_
_entity_poly.entity_id
_entity_poly.type
_entity_poly.pdbx_seq_one_letter_code
_entity_poly.pdbx_strand_id
1 'polypeptide(L)'
;MKLTKSGPLTDREIDWLEEILMKYGMDDSVLCFSELDGLLTAILSGPNMVSPNIWLSAIWGGGDYHPKWSSEREMERFVSLCFQHMNDIAGCLYDAPELFEPIFNEREVKGEKYTIVEEWCFGYMKGKSLDDWSGLPGELRPSLEVIALHGVEKNFPVLEKMTGEQFEKSISLIQPAALALYQYWLSVRMSEASSRPVPVKGAENMPGRNDPCPCGSGKKFKKCCLH
;
A
#
# COMPACT_ATOMS: atom_id res chain seq x y z
N MET A 1 0.67 12.79 18.25
CA MET A 1 1.05 13.38 16.96
C MET A 1 -0.23 13.86 16.29
N LYS A 2 -0.42 15.18 16.15
CA LYS A 2 -1.61 15.71 15.46
C LYS A 2 -1.38 15.52 13.96
N LEU A 3 -2.16 14.66 13.33
CA LEU A 3 -2.22 14.57 11.87
C LEU A 3 -2.82 15.90 11.38
N THR A 4 -1.97 16.83 10.96
CA THR A 4 -2.40 17.93 10.10
C THR A 4 -2.89 17.30 8.80
N LYS A 5 -4.08 17.67 8.33
CA LYS A 5 -4.50 17.34 6.95
C LYS A 5 -3.57 18.09 6.00
N SER A 6 -2.43 17.47 5.69
CA SER A 6 -1.58 17.87 4.57
C SER A 6 -2.35 17.49 3.29
N GLY A 7 -2.40 18.39 2.30
CA GLY A 7 -2.96 18.06 0.98
C GLY A 7 -2.05 17.11 0.18
N PRO A 8 -2.33 16.91 -1.11
CA PRO A 8 -1.45 16.17 -2.02
C PRO A 8 -0.01 16.73 -1.99
N LEU A 9 0.97 15.90 -2.38
CA LEU A 9 2.34 16.37 -2.54
C LEU A 9 2.42 17.45 -3.62
N THR A 10 3.28 18.44 -3.40
CA THR A 10 3.63 19.43 -4.42
C THR A 10 4.68 18.89 -5.38
N ASP A 11 4.78 19.44 -6.60
CA ASP A 11 5.81 19.06 -7.59
C ASP A 11 7.22 19.11 -6.99
N ARG A 12 7.52 20.12 -6.16
CA ARG A 12 8.82 20.25 -5.48
C ARG A 12 9.09 19.15 -4.45
N GLU A 13 8.06 18.59 -3.84
CA GLU A 13 8.19 17.47 -2.92
C GLU A 13 8.35 16.15 -3.68
N ILE A 14 7.68 16.01 -4.82
CA ILE A 14 7.83 14.89 -5.75
C ILE A 14 9.26 14.87 -6.31
N ASP A 15 9.74 15.99 -6.86
CA ASP A 15 11.11 16.14 -7.37
C ASP A 15 12.14 15.78 -6.30
N TRP A 16 11.91 16.22 -5.06
CA TRP A 16 12.80 15.89 -3.95
C TRP A 16 12.76 14.41 -3.58
N LEU A 17 11.59 13.75 -3.63
CA LEU A 17 11.51 12.30 -3.43
C LEU A 17 12.26 11.55 -4.54
N GLU A 18 12.15 11.97 -5.79
CA GLU A 18 12.91 11.37 -6.91
C GLU A 18 14.41 11.46 -6.69
N GLU A 19 14.91 12.63 -6.31
CA GLU A 19 16.32 12.84 -5.98
C GLU A 19 16.78 11.90 -4.86
N ILE A 20 15.96 11.71 -3.83
CA ILE A 20 16.28 10.86 -2.68
C ILE A 20 16.26 9.38 -3.04
N LEU A 21 15.28 8.92 -3.82
CA LEU A 21 15.20 7.56 -4.32
C LEU A 21 16.42 7.24 -5.20
N MET A 22 16.80 8.15 -6.09
CA MET A 22 17.99 8.00 -6.94
C MET A 22 19.30 8.00 -6.14
N LYS A 23 19.43 8.90 -5.15
CA LYS A 23 20.64 9.06 -4.34
C LYS A 23 20.95 7.82 -3.50
N TYR A 24 19.93 7.15 -2.98
CA TYR A 24 20.08 6.01 -2.06
C TYR A 24 19.65 4.67 -2.66
N GLY A 25 19.15 4.67 -3.89
CA GLY A 25 18.67 3.48 -4.59
C GLY A 25 19.79 2.49 -4.91
N MET A 26 19.39 1.23 -5.02
CA MET A 26 20.17 0.11 -5.52
C MET A 26 19.29 -0.68 -6.50
N ASP A 27 19.83 -1.70 -7.16
CA ASP A 27 19.12 -2.49 -8.17
C ASP A 27 17.73 -2.98 -7.72
N ASP A 28 17.57 -3.40 -6.46
CA ASP A 28 16.30 -3.91 -5.92
C ASP A 28 15.40 -2.84 -5.27
N SER A 29 15.88 -1.60 -5.15
CA SER A 29 15.13 -0.48 -4.56
C SER A 29 13.98 -0.02 -5.46
N VAL A 30 13.09 0.79 -4.89
CA VAL A 30 12.20 1.67 -5.66
C VAL A 30 13.04 2.80 -6.24
N LEU A 31 12.98 3.00 -7.55
CA LEU A 31 13.92 3.85 -8.28
C LEU A 31 13.38 5.22 -8.68
N CYS A 32 12.06 5.40 -8.71
CA CYS A 32 11.42 6.67 -9.05
C CYS A 32 10.09 6.85 -8.32
N PHE A 33 9.50 8.04 -8.43
CA PHE A 33 8.23 8.33 -7.76
C PHE A 33 7.06 7.52 -8.33
N SER A 34 7.05 7.24 -9.64
CA SER A 34 6.06 6.36 -10.27
C SER A 34 6.04 4.95 -9.65
N GLU A 35 7.21 4.36 -9.41
CA GLU A 35 7.32 3.05 -8.74
C GLU A 35 6.90 3.13 -7.26
N LEU A 36 7.22 4.22 -6.56
CA LEU A 36 6.75 4.44 -5.19
C LEU A 36 5.22 4.53 -5.12
N ASP A 37 4.60 5.26 -6.05
CA ASP A 37 3.14 5.41 -6.18
C ASP A 37 2.46 4.05 -6.38
N GLY A 38 2.98 3.23 -7.31
CA GLY A 38 2.49 1.88 -7.54
C GLY A 38 2.62 0.98 -6.31
N LEU A 39 3.77 1.02 -5.62
CA LEU A 39 4.01 0.25 -4.39
C LEU A 39 3.01 0.61 -3.29
N LEU A 40 2.83 1.91 -3.03
CA LEU A 40 1.89 2.39 -2.01
C LEU A 40 0.44 2.07 -2.39
N THR A 41 0.08 2.18 -3.66
CA THR A 41 -1.25 1.79 -4.16
C THR A 41 -1.52 0.30 -3.91
N ALA A 42 -0.56 -0.59 -4.18
CA ALA A 42 -0.73 -2.02 -3.93
C ALA A 42 -0.86 -2.34 -2.43
N ILE A 43 -0.10 -1.66 -1.58
CA ILE A 43 -0.20 -1.82 -0.11
C ILE A 43 -1.59 -1.42 0.40
N LEU A 44 -2.16 -0.34 -0.13
CA LEU A 44 -3.52 0.09 0.22
C LEU A 44 -4.61 -0.81 -0.38
N SER A 45 -4.32 -1.41 -1.54
CA SER A 45 -5.21 -2.32 -2.26
C SER A 45 -5.26 -3.72 -1.65
N GLY A 46 -4.22 -4.15 -0.92
CA GLY A 46 -4.06 -5.52 -0.44
C GLY A 46 -5.04 -5.96 0.64
N PRO A 47 -5.12 -7.26 0.94
CA PRO A 47 -6.05 -7.81 1.93
C PRO A 47 -5.80 -7.29 3.35
N ASN A 48 -4.54 -7.13 3.75
CA ASN A 48 -4.15 -6.81 5.11
C ASN A 48 -3.42 -5.47 5.20
N MET A 49 -3.35 -4.93 6.42
CA MET A 49 -2.50 -3.78 6.71
C MET A 49 -1.03 -4.21 6.80
N VAL A 50 -0.21 -3.78 5.85
CA VAL A 50 1.24 -3.98 5.88
C VAL A 50 1.88 -3.00 6.86
N SER A 51 2.71 -3.49 7.77
CA SER A 51 3.40 -2.65 8.76
C SER A 51 4.35 -1.65 8.08
N PRO A 52 4.43 -0.39 8.55
CA PRO A 52 5.41 0.60 8.09
C PRO A 52 6.83 0.09 7.95
N ASN A 53 7.32 -0.68 8.93
CA ASN A 53 8.68 -1.18 8.89
C ASN A 53 8.93 -2.12 7.70
N ILE A 54 7.91 -2.86 7.28
CA ILE A 54 8.02 -3.81 6.15
C ILE A 54 8.10 -3.02 4.85
N TRP A 55 7.14 -2.13 4.58
CA TRP A 55 7.12 -1.44 3.29
C TRP A 55 8.17 -0.33 3.19
N LEU A 56 8.53 0.35 4.28
CA LEU A 56 9.66 1.29 4.30
C LEU A 56 10.98 0.58 4.01
N SER A 57 11.15 -0.66 4.48
CA SER A 57 12.31 -1.48 4.14
C SER A 57 12.27 -1.93 2.67
N ALA A 58 11.10 -2.32 2.16
CA ALA A 58 10.92 -2.75 0.77
C ALA A 58 11.22 -1.66 -0.26
N ILE A 59 11.00 -0.38 0.08
CA ILE A 59 11.43 0.76 -0.76
C ILE A 59 12.92 0.68 -1.10
N TRP A 60 13.74 0.12 -0.21
CA TRP A 60 15.20 0.05 -0.39
C TRP A 60 15.70 -1.35 -0.79
N GLY A 61 14.81 -2.21 -1.30
CA GLY A 61 15.14 -3.60 -1.69
C GLY A 61 15.01 -4.62 -0.55
N GLY A 62 14.63 -4.19 0.65
CA GLY A 62 14.44 -5.07 1.80
C GLY A 62 15.76 -5.57 2.43
N GLY A 63 15.66 -6.62 3.23
CA GLY A 63 16.80 -7.25 3.90
C GLY A 63 17.53 -6.32 4.87
N ASP A 64 18.86 -6.39 4.87
CA ASP A 64 19.73 -5.64 5.79
C ASP A 64 20.16 -4.26 5.23
N TYR A 65 19.73 -3.90 4.01
CA TYR A 65 20.10 -2.62 3.44
C TYR A 65 19.29 -1.48 4.08
N HIS A 66 20.02 -0.44 4.48
CA HIS A 66 19.47 0.78 5.01
C HIS A 66 20.18 1.98 4.39
N PRO A 67 19.45 2.97 3.86
CA PRO A 67 20.06 4.19 3.34
C PRO A 67 20.95 4.85 4.39
N LYS A 68 22.14 5.25 3.97
CA LYS A 68 23.04 6.06 4.80
C LYS A 68 22.64 7.53 4.68
N TRP A 69 21.53 7.88 5.33
CA TRP A 69 20.99 9.23 5.36
C TRP A 69 22.04 10.27 5.73
N SER A 70 22.01 11.42 5.04
CA SER A 70 22.92 12.53 5.37
C SER A 70 22.61 13.14 6.73
N SER A 71 21.34 13.05 7.16
CA SER A 71 20.88 13.47 8.48
C SER A 71 19.57 12.78 8.86
N GLU A 72 19.26 12.74 10.15
CA GLU A 72 17.95 12.28 10.67
C GLU A 72 16.78 13.08 10.08
N ARG A 73 16.95 14.40 9.90
CA ARG A 73 15.93 15.26 9.29
C ARG A 73 15.60 14.90 7.85
N GLU A 74 16.58 14.42 7.09
CA GLU A 74 16.38 13.96 5.72
C GLU A 74 15.54 12.68 5.70
N MET A 75 15.87 11.72 6.57
CA MET A 75 15.07 10.50 6.76
C MET A 75 13.64 10.82 7.19
N GLU A 76 13.46 11.65 8.22
CA GLU A 76 12.14 12.03 8.73
C GLU A 76 11.30 12.70 7.65
N ARG A 77 11.90 13.57 6.84
CA ARG A 77 11.23 14.20 5.71
C ARG A 77 10.80 13.17 4.66
N PHE A 78 11.69 12.25 4.29
CA PHE A 78 11.37 11.18 3.34
C PHE A 78 10.18 10.34 3.81
N VAL A 79 10.23 9.86 5.05
CA VAL A 79 9.16 9.05 5.64
C VAL A 79 7.86 9.86 5.71
N SER A 80 7.92 11.13 6.12
CA SER A 80 6.74 12.00 6.20
C SER A 80 6.07 12.18 4.84
N LEU A 81 6.84 12.40 3.77
CA LEU A 81 6.30 12.57 2.42
C LEU A 81 5.72 11.26 1.86
N CYS A 82 6.34 10.11 2.14
CA CYS A 82 5.78 8.80 1.79
C CYS A 82 4.40 8.60 2.44
N PHE A 83 4.25 8.93 3.73
CA PHE A 83 2.96 8.84 4.42
C PHE A 83 1.96 9.87 3.92
N GLN A 84 2.39 11.09 3.59
CA GLN A 84 1.51 12.10 2.99
C GLN A 84 0.94 11.59 1.66
N HIS A 85 1.81 11.03 0.80
CA HIS A 85 1.40 10.44 -0.48
C HIS A 85 0.47 9.24 -0.30
N MET A 86 0.82 8.33 0.62
CA MET A 86 -0.02 7.18 0.94
C MET A 86 -1.42 7.60 1.42
N ASN A 87 -1.52 8.67 2.21
CA ASN A 87 -2.82 9.19 2.67
C ASN A 87 -3.63 9.82 1.53
N ASP A 88 -2.96 10.47 0.56
CA ASP A 88 -3.60 11.04 -0.62
C ASP A 88 -4.17 9.92 -1.51
N ILE A 89 -3.37 8.90 -1.82
CA ILE A 89 -3.83 7.69 -2.53
C ILE A 89 -5.00 7.04 -1.80
N ALA A 90 -4.92 6.88 -0.47
CA ALA A 90 -5.98 6.29 0.31
C ALA A 90 -7.30 7.09 0.24
N GLY A 91 -7.20 8.42 0.26
CA GLY A 91 -8.33 9.33 0.07
C GLY A 91 -8.95 9.19 -1.31
N CYS A 92 -8.14 9.16 -2.37
CA CYS A 92 -8.62 8.93 -3.74
C CYS A 92 -9.29 7.56 -3.86
N LEU A 93 -8.66 6.49 -3.41
CA LEU A 93 -9.22 5.13 -3.53
C LEU A 93 -10.55 4.96 -2.77
N TYR A 94 -10.69 5.59 -1.59
CA TYR A 94 -11.85 5.41 -0.73
C TYR A 94 -12.97 6.46 -0.93
N ASP A 95 -12.61 7.75 -0.93
CA ASP A 95 -13.58 8.86 -0.92
C ASP A 95 -13.94 9.36 -2.33
N ALA A 96 -13.01 9.28 -3.29
CA ALA A 96 -13.19 9.80 -4.66
C ALA A 96 -12.52 8.91 -5.73
N PRO A 97 -12.93 7.63 -5.86
CA PRO A 97 -12.27 6.65 -6.74
C PRO A 97 -12.27 7.06 -8.22
N GLU A 98 -13.20 7.93 -8.64
CA GLU A 98 -13.25 8.53 -9.97
C GLU A 98 -12.13 9.53 -10.26
N LEU A 99 -11.41 9.99 -9.22
CA LEU A 99 -10.26 10.89 -9.33
C LEU A 99 -8.92 10.16 -9.19
N PHE A 100 -8.94 8.85 -8.90
CA PHE A 100 -7.73 8.06 -8.78
C PHE A 100 -7.07 7.89 -10.16
N GLU A 101 -5.85 8.39 -10.31
CA GLU A 101 -5.02 8.24 -11.50
C GLU A 101 -3.64 7.69 -11.11
N PRO A 102 -3.19 6.55 -11.67
CA PRO A 102 -1.81 6.08 -11.52
C PRO A 102 -0.81 7.14 -11.99
N ILE A 103 0.25 7.37 -11.22
CA ILE A 103 1.30 8.32 -11.61
C ILE A 103 2.27 7.61 -12.54
N PHE A 104 2.11 7.81 -13.84
CA PHE A 104 3.00 7.30 -14.88
C PHE A 104 4.06 8.32 -15.29
N ASN A 105 5.23 7.83 -15.67
CA ASN A 105 6.27 8.67 -16.23
C ASN A 105 5.99 8.96 -17.72
N GLU A 106 6.61 10.03 -18.25
CA GLU A 106 6.59 10.33 -19.68
C GLU A 106 8.02 10.37 -20.23
N ARG A 107 8.18 9.89 -21.46
CA ARG A 107 9.42 10.01 -22.22
C ARG A 107 9.14 10.71 -23.55
N GLU A 108 9.91 11.75 -23.84
CA GLU A 108 9.87 12.41 -25.15
C GLU A 108 10.92 11.77 -26.10
N VAL A 109 10.48 11.34 -27.27
CA VAL A 109 11.35 10.82 -28.34
C VAL A 109 10.98 11.48 -29.66
N LYS A 110 11.88 12.31 -30.19
CA LYS A 110 11.69 13.05 -31.46
C LYS A 110 10.44 13.95 -31.46
N GLY A 111 10.09 14.55 -30.32
CA GLY A 111 8.92 15.44 -30.17
C GLY A 111 7.60 14.74 -29.87
N GLU A 112 7.59 13.40 -29.87
CA GLU A 112 6.43 12.60 -29.48
C GLU A 112 6.58 12.16 -28.03
N LYS A 113 5.50 12.26 -27.24
CA LYS A 113 5.45 11.82 -25.84
C LYS A 113 4.93 10.39 -25.74
N TYR A 114 5.61 9.59 -24.94
CA TYR A 114 5.25 8.20 -24.65
C TYR A 114 5.06 8.04 -23.14
N THR A 115 3.92 7.50 -22.73
CA THR A 115 3.67 7.11 -21.34
C THR A 115 4.45 5.85 -21.01
N ILE A 116 5.18 5.88 -19.89
CA ILE A 116 5.91 4.74 -19.34
C ILE A 116 5.15 4.28 -18.10
N VAL A 117 4.64 3.05 -18.15
CA VAL A 117 3.75 2.47 -17.13
C VAL A 117 4.44 1.38 -16.32
N GLU A 118 5.59 0.92 -16.81
CA GLU A 118 6.35 -0.19 -16.28
C GLU A 118 6.81 0.11 -14.86
N GLU A 119 7.34 1.29 -14.57
CA GLU A 119 7.82 1.63 -13.21
C GLU A 119 6.67 1.55 -12.19
N TRP A 120 5.52 2.13 -12.52
CA TRP A 120 4.34 2.03 -11.67
C TRP A 120 3.92 0.58 -11.44
N CYS A 121 3.88 -0.21 -12.52
CA CYS A 121 3.46 -1.61 -12.44
C CYS A 121 4.47 -2.46 -11.66
N PHE A 122 5.78 -2.21 -11.80
CA PHE A 122 6.82 -2.83 -10.97
C PHE A 122 6.61 -2.52 -9.50
N GLY A 123 6.34 -1.25 -9.19
CA GLY A 123 6.00 -0.80 -7.85
C GLY A 123 4.81 -1.56 -7.29
N TYR A 124 3.72 -1.65 -8.07
CA TYR A 124 2.51 -2.37 -7.66
C TYR A 124 2.79 -3.84 -7.39
N MET A 125 3.54 -4.52 -8.27
CA MET A 125 3.89 -5.93 -8.08
C MET A 125 4.81 -6.12 -6.87
N LYS A 126 5.72 -5.19 -6.60
CA LYS A 126 6.57 -5.15 -5.40
C LYS A 126 5.71 -4.99 -4.13
N GLY A 127 4.79 -4.03 -4.10
CA GLY A 127 3.85 -3.83 -2.98
C GLY A 127 2.93 -5.04 -2.75
N LYS A 128 2.41 -5.64 -3.82
CA LYS A 128 1.62 -6.88 -3.76
C LYS A 128 2.40 -8.07 -3.20
N SER A 129 3.73 -8.09 -3.36
CA SER A 129 4.57 -9.17 -2.81
C SER A 129 4.72 -9.11 -1.28
N LEU A 130 4.39 -7.97 -0.65
CA LEU A 130 4.52 -7.76 0.79
C LEU A 130 3.37 -8.35 1.62
N ASP A 131 2.34 -8.88 0.95
CA ASP A 131 1.15 -9.46 1.60
C ASP A 131 0.66 -10.70 0.84
N ASP A 132 -0.15 -11.52 1.51
CA ASP A 132 -0.71 -12.74 0.93
C ASP A 132 -2.00 -12.46 0.15
N TRP A 133 -1.90 -12.47 -1.18
CA TRP A 133 -3.02 -12.29 -2.10
C TRP A 133 -3.62 -13.62 -2.57
N SER A 134 -3.29 -14.75 -1.94
CA SER A 134 -3.77 -16.08 -2.33
C SER A 134 -5.30 -16.21 -2.35
N GLY A 135 -6.01 -15.39 -1.56
CA GLY A 135 -7.47 -15.31 -1.52
C GLY A 135 -8.13 -14.52 -2.66
N LEU A 136 -7.38 -14.04 -3.66
CA LEU A 136 -7.95 -13.31 -4.80
C LEU A 136 -8.79 -14.26 -5.68
N PRO A 137 -10.08 -13.93 -5.94
CA PRO A 137 -10.98 -14.79 -6.69
C PRO A 137 -10.58 -14.84 -8.17
N GLY A 138 -10.96 -15.91 -8.85
CA GLY A 138 -10.59 -16.16 -10.24
C GLY A 138 -11.02 -15.04 -11.19
N GLU A 139 -12.17 -14.43 -10.91
CA GLU A 139 -12.80 -13.36 -11.68
C GLU A 139 -11.99 -12.06 -11.68
N LEU A 140 -11.16 -11.84 -10.65
CA LEU A 140 -10.31 -10.65 -10.53
C LEU A 140 -8.85 -10.90 -10.93
N ARG A 141 -8.50 -12.14 -11.29
CA ARG A 141 -7.16 -12.44 -11.82
C ARG A 141 -6.82 -11.63 -13.08
N PRO A 142 -7.74 -11.43 -14.04
CA PRO A 142 -7.46 -10.59 -15.20
C PRO A 142 -7.04 -9.16 -14.83
N SER A 143 -7.62 -8.57 -13.78
CA SER A 143 -7.22 -7.25 -13.30
C SER A 143 -5.78 -7.25 -12.79
N LEU A 144 -5.39 -8.26 -12.00
CA LEU A 144 -3.99 -8.39 -11.57
C LEU A 144 -3.05 -8.66 -12.74
N GLU A 145 -3.49 -9.45 -13.73
CA GLU A 145 -2.70 -9.77 -14.93
C GLU A 145 -2.45 -8.55 -15.82
N VAL A 146 -3.39 -7.60 -15.89
CA VAL A 146 -3.20 -6.32 -16.59
C VAL A 146 -2.02 -5.53 -16.00
N ILE A 147 -1.94 -5.45 -14.67
CA ILE A 147 -0.82 -4.77 -14.00
C ILE A 147 0.46 -5.59 -14.14
N ALA A 148 0.38 -6.90 -13.94
CA ALA A 148 1.53 -7.79 -14.05
C ALA A 148 2.11 -7.85 -15.48
N LEU A 149 1.30 -7.59 -16.52
CA LEU A 149 1.75 -7.52 -17.91
C LEU A 149 2.91 -6.53 -18.08
N HIS A 150 2.84 -5.39 -17.40
CA HIS A 150 3.85 -4.32 -17.43
C HIS A 150 4.82 -4.38 -16.25
N GLY A 151 4.42 -5.00 -15.14
CA GLY A 151 5.20 -5.04 -13.89
C GLY A 151 6.01 -6.33 -13.65
N VAL A 152 6.12 -7.22 -14.64
CA VAL A 152 6.91 -8.46 -14.51
C VAL A 152 7.75 -8.70 -15.77
N GLU A 153 9.07 -8.79 -15.60
CA GLU A 153 10.04 -8.94 -16.70
C GLU A 153 9.75 -10.10 -17.65
N LYS A 154 9.21 -11.21 -17.12
CA LYS A 154 8.82 -12.38 -17.94
C LYS A 154 7.83 -12.06 -19.06
N ASN A 155 7.11 -10.94 -18.95
CA ASN A 155 6.12 -10.49 -19.90
C ASN A 155 6.69 -9.54 -20.97
N PHE A 156 7.95 -9.11 -20.86
CA PHE A 156 8.57 -8.22 -21.86
C PHE A 156 8.50 -8.77 -23.30
N PRO A 157 8.73 -10.08 -23.56
CA PRO A 157 8.59 -10.61 -24.93
C PRO A 157 7.15 -10.60 -25.47
N VAL A 158 6.15 -10.42 -24.60
CA VAL A 158 4.74 -10.24 -24.99
C VAL A 158 4.53 -8.78 -25.42
N LEU A 159 5.02 -7.83 -24.64
CA LEU A 159 4.95 -6.40 -24.93
C LEU A 159 5.67 -6.05 -26.25
N GLU A 160 6.87 -6.59 -26.48
CA GLU A 160 7.65 -6.38 -27.70
C GLU A 160 6.93 -6.82 -28.99
N LYS A 161 5.94 -7.71 -28.87
CA LYS A 161 5.15 -8.23 -30.01
C LYS A 161 3.82 -7.50 -30.19
N MET A 162 3.47 -6.58 -29.28
CA MET A 162 2.22 -5.83 -29.38
C MET A 162 2.30 -4.79 -30.50
N THR A 163 1.18 -4.60 -31.17
CA THR A 163 0.94 -3.40 -31.97
C THR A 163 0.74 -2.19 -31.05
N GLY A 164 0.90 -0.97 -31.59
CA GLY A 164 0.64 0.26 -30.84
C GLY A 164 -0.76 0.30 -30.22
N GLU A 165 -1.80 -0.08 -30.98
CA GLU A 165 -3.19 -0.13 -30.48
C GLU A 165 -3.36 -1.13 -29.33
N GLN A 166 -2.71 -2.30 -29.40
CA GLN A 166 -2.75 -3.28 -28.31
C GLN A 166 -2.05 -2.77 -27.06
N PHE A 167 -0.92 -2.08 -27.24
CA PHE A 167 -0.15 -1.49 -26.14
C PHE A 167 -0.94 -0.36 -25.47
N GLU A 168 -1.48 0.59 -26.23
CA GLU A 168 -2.33 1.68 -25.73
C GLU A 168 -3.56 1.14 -24.99
N LYS A 169 -4.23 0.12 -25.55
CA LYS A 169 -5.34 -0.55 -24.87
C LYS A 169 -4.90 -1.17 -23.54
N SER A 170 -3.73 -1.81 -23.50
CA SER A 170 -3.22 -2.42 -22.27
C SER A 170 -2.96 -1.38 -21.17
N ILE A 171 -2.49 -0.19 -21.53
CA ILE A 171 -2.29 0.94 -20.60
C ILE A 171 -3.64 1.39 -20.02
N SER A 172 -4.65 1.59 -20.87
CA SER A 172 -5.98 2.07 -20.45
C SER A 172 -6.70 1.15 -19.44
N LEU A 173 -6.24 -0.10 -19.30
CA LEU A 173 -6.82 -1.08 -18.38
C LEU A 173 -6.19 -1.03 -16.97
N ILE A 174 -5.04 -0.37 -16.78
CA ILE A 174 -4.29 -0.40 -15.51
C ILE A 174 -5.08 0.27 -14.37
N GLN A 175 -5.55 1.51 -14.59
CA GLN A 175 -6.33 2.25 -13.60
C GLN A 175 -7.61 1.51 -13.15
N PRO A 176 -8.51 1.06 -14.05
CA PRO A 176 -9.69 0.32 -13.62
C PRO A 176 -9.35 -1.03 -12.97
N ALA A 177 -8.24 -1.67 -13.36
CA ALA A 177 -7.78 -2.88 -12.70
C ALA A 177 -7.35 -2.63 -11.24
N ALA A 178 -6.58 -1.58 -10.98
CA ALA A 178 -6.16 -1.20 -9.64
C ALA A 178 -7.37 -0.90 -8.73
N LEU A 179 -8.35 -0.13 -9.25
CA LEU A 179 -9.60 0.15 -8.54
C LEU A 179 -10.41 -1.11 -8.23
N ALA A 180 -10.54 -2.03 -9.18
CA ALA A 180 -11.27 -3.29 -8.96
C ALA A 180 -10.62 -4.15 -7.86
N LEU A 181 -9.29 -4.22 -7.86
CA LEU A 181 -8.53 -4.96 -6.83
C LEU A 181 -8.71 -4.31 -5.44
N TYR A 182 -8.58 -2.99 -5.35
CA TYR A 182 -8.82 -2.25 -4.10
C TYR A 182 -10.25 -2.46 -3.58
N GLN A 183 -11.26 -2.26 -4.43
CA GLN A 183 -12.67 -2.37 -4.06
C GLN A 183 -13.02 -3.75 -3.52
N TYR A 184 -12.49 -4.80 -4.16
CA TYR A 184 -12.69 -6.16 -3.69
C TYR A 184 -12.15 -6.36 -2.27
N TRP A 185 -10.87 -6.06 -2.05
CA TRP A 185 -10.27 -6.29 -0.73
C TRP A 185 -10.84 -5.37 0.35
N LEU A 186 -11.23 -4.14 -0.01
CA LEU A 186 -11.99 -3.27 0.88
C LEU A 186 -13.29 -3.95 1.33
N SER A 187 -14.05 -4.53 0.39
CA SER A 187 -15.31 -5.22 0.72
C SER A 187 -15.09 -6.42 1.64
N VAL A 188 -14.01 -7.18 1.44
CA VAL A 188 -13.61 -8.30 2.30
C VAL A 188 -13.31 -7.80 3.72
N ARG A 189 -12.44 -6.78 3.85
CA ARG A 189 -12.09 -6.18 5.15
C ARG A 189 -13.32 -5.64 5.89
N MET A 190 -14.24 -4.98 5.18
CA MET A 190 -15.47 -4.44 5.75
C MET A 190 -16.42 -5.56 6.22
N SER A 191 -16.54 -6.64 5.45
CA SER A 191 -17.32 -7.82 5.84
C SER A 191 -16.74 -8.50 7.08
N GLU A 192 -15.42 -8.72 7.11
CA GLU A 192 -14.74 -9.33 8.26
C GLU A 192 -14.86 -8.46 9.52
N ALA A 193 -14.67 -7.14 9.40
CA ALA A 193 -14.85 -6.20 10.50
C ALA A 193 -16.27 -6.25 11.07
N SER A 194 -17.28 -6.42 10.20
CA SER A 194 -18.69 -6.53 10.60
C SER A 194 -19.04 -7.87 11.25
N SER A 195 -18.31 -8.94 10.90
CA SER A 195 -18.50 -10.29 11.47
C SER A 195 -17.79 -10.53 12.80
N ARG A 196 -16.87 -9.64 13.22
CA ARG A 196 -16.17 -9.77 14.50
C ARG A 196 -17.19 -9.57 15.64
N PRO A 197 -17.36 -10.55 16.55
CA PRO A 197 -18.27 -10.39 17.67
C PRO A 197 -17.84 -9.17 18.50
N VAL A 198 -18.80 -8.27 18.75
CA VAL A 198 -18.61 -7.15 19.67
C VAL A 198 -18.09 -7.72 20.99
N PRO A 199 -17.03 -7.14 21.61
CA PRO A 199 -16.65 -7.53 22.96
C PRO A 199 -17.89 -7.44 23.83
N VAL A 200 -18.36 -8.59 24.33
CA VAL A 200 -19.51 -8.64 25.22
C VAL A 200 -19.19 -7.67 26.35
N LYS A 201 -20.02 -6.64 26.54
CA LYS A 201 -19.99 -5.73 27.68
C LYS A 201 -20.30 -6.52 28.96
N GLY A 202 -19.37 -7.37 29.37
CA GLY A 202 -19.41 -8.17 30.59
C GLY A 202 -18.32 -7.78 31.58
N ALA A 203 -17.36 -6.93 31.17
CA ALA A 203 -16.28 -6.46 32.04
C ALA A 203 -16.72 -5.33 33.00
N GLU A 204 -17.85 -4.67 32.74
CA GLU A 204 -18.34 -3.54 33.55
C GLU A 204 -18.95 -3.99 34.89
N ASN A 205 -19.41 -5.25 34.98
CA ASN A 205 -20.01 -5.85 36.17
C ASN A 205 -19.16 -6.95 36.82
N MET A 206 -17.93 -7.18 36.34
CA MET A 206 -17.02 -8.10 36.99
C MET A 206 -16.31 -7.40 38.15
N PRO A 207 -16.37 -7.96 39.37
CA PRO A 207 -15.62 -7.42 40.50
C PRO A 207 -14.13 -7.35 40.14
N GLY A 208 -13.48 -6.26 40.51
CA GLY A 208 -12.04 -6.13 40.36
C GLY A 208 -11.32 -7.31 41.00
N ARG A 209 -10.13 -7.66 40.49
CA ARG A 209 -9.35 -8.83 40.92
C ARG A 209 -9.16 -8.92 42.45
N ASN A 210 -9.16 -7.79 43.15
CA ASN A 210 -9.01 -7.71 44.60
C ASN A 210 -10.31 -7.44 45.37
N ASP A 211 -11.44 -7.25 44.68
CA ASP A 211 -12.74 -6.95 45.28
C ASP A 211 -13.33 -8.20 45.95
N PRO A 212 -14.29 -8.03 46.89
CA PRO A 212 -15.03 -9.13 47.47
C PRO A 212 -15.70 -9.98 46.39
N CYS A 213 -15.55 -11.30 46.50
CA CYS A 213 -16.12 -12.22 45.52
C CYS A 213 -17.65 -12.30 45.69
N PRO A 214 -18.44 -12.15 44.60
CA PRO A 214 -19.90 -12.10 44.66
C PRO A 214 -20.53 -13.47 44.97
N CYS A 215 -19.76 -14.56 45.05
CA CYS A 215 -20.26 -15.89 45.40
C CYS A 215 -20.56 -16.07 46.91
N GLY A 216 -20.38 -15.03 47.73
CA GLY A 216 -20.65 -15.08 49.17
C GLY A 216 -19.56 -15.75 50.01
N SER A 217 -18.41 -16.09 49.42
CA SER A 217 -17.31 -16.76 50.14
C SER A 217 -16.54 -15.88 51.13
N GLY A 218 -16.75 -14.56 51.10
CA GLY A 218 -16.00 -13.58 51.89
C GLY A 218 -14.52 -13.39 51.47
N LYS A 219 -14.07 -14.05 50.40
CA LYS A 219 -12.68 -13.95 49.88
C LYS A 219 -12.59 -12.93 48.73
N LYS A 220 -11.37 -12.44 48.46
CA LYS A 220 -11.09 -11.62 47.26
C LYS A 220 -11.32 -12.44 45.99
N PHE A 221 -11.86 -11.82 44.92
CA PHE A 221 -12.25 -12.48 43.67
C PHE A 221 -11.14 -13.38 43.10
N LYS A 222 -9.89 -12.90 43.08
CA LYS A 222 -8.73 -13.69 42.62
C LYS A 222 -8.42 -14.97 43.38
N LYS A 223 -8.86 -15.09 44.63
CA LYS A 223 -8.58 -16.25 45.50
C LYS A 223 -9.77 -17.22 45.57
N CYS A 224 -10.81 -16.97 44.78
CA CYS A 224 -12.06 -17.73 44.85
C CYS A 224 -12.53 -18.23 43.49
N CYS A 225 -12.65 -17.33 42.49
CA CYS A 225 -13.29 -17.64 41.21
C CYS A 225 -12.38 -17.38 39.99
N LEU A 226 -11.14 -16.96 40.22
CA LEU A 226 -10.16 -16.65 39.17
C LEU A 226 -8.99 -17.65 39.22
N HIS A 227 -9.33 -18.93 39.36
CA HIS A 227 -8.38 -20.04 39.39
C HIS A 227 -7.99 -20.46 37.98
#